data_AF-A0A7X6ZSZ3-F1
#
_entry.id   AF-A0A7X6ZSZ3-F1
#
_cell.length_a   1.000
_cell.length_b   1.000
_cell.length_c   1.000
_cell.angle_alpha   90.00
_cell.angle_beta   90.00
_cell.angle_gamma   90.00
#
_symmetry.space_group_name_H-M   'P 1'
#
loop_
_entity.id
_entity.type
_entity.pdbx_description
1 polymer ?
#
loop_
_entity_poly.entity_id
_entity_poly.type
_entity_poly.pdbx_seq_one_letter_code
_entity_poly.pdbx_strand_id
1 'polypeptide(L)'
;MLITVGSVLRDEEENTYILDKMIGSGGFANVFKAHRESDGQLFAVKTLLPSFDSAEGLLSFQKELQQAETVESPHVIRYQYTHDGTKYTEYPPYIIMEYADSGALSDLIEKQQKEGKLFEIESLMQLFTQLVSGMDIINKVLVHRDIKPENILICGDTLKISDFGLSKFSGENTRTLTFKGYGTAKYVAPEAWDNDKNTIQMDIYSMGIVFYELATLQYPYDTGGKQDIMAYRNAHLYQPAKNPASINSQLPPNIASVIIRMLEKPTQKRFTNWADILKSLQAEPMPKDNIHSFVDTALKTRNAADIRLQEKLTEEKRLAQLKEDFCRLIYSQYDSTVIEPIRDFISRFNSQYAGTGSYKLTPERGNSSSERFSSTITTPSSNRIQIEMEAILKENHIRKVHVDRVFRDEGYRNENYIPQCNNRDILAWGRVYDSKEIGFNLLLLKNANALYGDWFTLTNTNSGFGRSTRPEPFGFKLDELPREIELIRAVHIYNSDLKPFAIENVLGFVSGCA
;
A
#
# COMPACT_ATOMS: atom_id res chain seq x y z
N MET A 1 24.95 -14.32 29.20
CA MET A 1 24.37 -13.76 30.44
C MET A 1 23.28 -12.76 30.06
N LEU A 2 22.15 -12.71 30.77
CA LEU A 2 21.14 -11.67 30.55
C LEU A 2 21.69 -10.36 31.14
N ILE A 3 21.80 -9.32 30.31
CA ILE A 3 22.21 -7.99 30.79
C ILE A 3 21.01 -7.35 31.49
N THR A 4 21.17 -7.08 32.78
CA THR A 4 20.17 -6.44 33.65
C THR A 4 20.75 -5.26 34.42
N VAL A 5 19.90 -4.49 35.10
CA VAL A 5 20.36 -3.50 36.09
C VAL A 5 21.32 -4.16 37.09
N GLY A 6 22.41 -3.48 37.41
CA GLY A 6 23.53 -3.97 38.21
C GLY A 6 24.58 -4.78 37.44
N SER A 7 24.36 -5.07 36.15
CA SER A 7 25.40 -5.70 35.33
C SER A 7 26.57 -4.76 35.11
N VAL A 8 27.74 -5.35 34.91
CA VAL A 8 29.00 -4.67 34.70
C VAL A 8 29.50 -4.98 33.30
N LEU A 9 29.66 -3.95 32.47
CA LEU A 9 30.15 -4.07 31.10
C LEU A 9 31.48 -3.34 30.95
N ARG A 10 32.21 -3.62 29.88
CA ARG A 10 33.55 -3.07 29.66
C ARG A 10 33.74 -2.54 28.24
N ASP A 11 34.60 -1.55 28.07
CA ASP A 11 35.02 -1.09 26.75
C ASP A 11 36.30 -1.78 26.26
N GLU A 12 36.86 -1.32 25.14
CA GLU A 12 38.10 -1.87 24.59
C GLU A 12 39.29 -1.77 25.58
N GLU A 13 39.32 -0.72 26.39
CA GLU A 13 40.38 -0.40 27.35
C GLU A 13 40.14 -1.02 28.75
N GLU A 14 39.15 -1.90 28.89
CA GLU A 14 38.70 -2.50 30.16
C GLU A 14 38.15 -1.48 31.17
N ASN A 15 37.71 -0.29 30.74
CA ASN A 15 36.97 0.62 31.62
C ASN A 15 35.62 0.01 31.98
N THR A 16 35.25 0.08 33.26
CA THR A 16 34.05 -0.56 33.79
C THR A 16 32.84 0.37 33.76
N TYR A 17 31.70 -0.12 33.27
CA TYR A 17 30.42 0.58 33.21
C TYR A 17 29.35 -0.20 33.96
N ILE A 18 28.75 0.41 34.99
CA ILE A 18 27.74 -0.22 35.84
C ILE A 18 26.35 0.26 35.41
N LEU A 19 25.45 -0.70 35.13
CA LEU A 19 24.10 -0.38 34.66
C LEU A 19 23.18 0.02 35.83
N ASP A 20 22.74 1.27 35.85
CA ASP A 20 21.97 1.86 36.94
C ASP A 20 20.46 1.62 36.82
N LYS A 21 19.92 1.84 35.62
CA LYS A 21 18.48 1.84 35.39
C LYS A 21 18.16 1.56 33.93
N MET A 22 17.13 0.78 33.66
CA MET A 22 16.57 0.67 32.31
C MET A 22 15.79 1.94 31.94
N ILE A 23 16.14 2.56 30.81
CA ILE A 23 15.54 3.81 30.32
C ILE A 23 14.76 3.62 29.02
N GLY A 24 14.97 2.52 28.31
CA GLY A 24 14.20 2.17 27.12
C GLY A 24 14.16 0.65 26.93
N SER A 25 13.03 0.14 26.46
CA SER A 25 12.88 -1.27 26.09
C SER A 25 12.07 -1.34 24.80
N GLY A 26 12.57 -2.10 23.83
CA GLY A 26 11.91 -2.34 22.55
C GLY A 26 12.13 -3.78 22.09
N GLY A 27 11.49 -4.17 20.99
CA GLY A 27 11.50 -5.57 20.50
C GLY A 27 12.90 -6.13 20.15
N PHE A 28 13.90 -5.27 19.92
CA PHE A 28 15.23 -5.66 19.45
C PHE A 28 16.38 -5.15 20.34
N ALA A 29 16.09 -4.33 21.35
CA ALA A 29 17.11 -3.74 22.19
C ALA A 29 16.55 -3.26 23.53
N ASN A 30 17.39 -3.29 24.56
CA ASN A 30 17.16 -2.59 25.82
C ASN A 30 18.23 -1.53 26.01
N VAL A 31 17.83 -0.34 26.47
CA VAL A 31 18.72 0.78 26.77
C VAL A 31 18.74 1.02 28.26
N PHE A 32 19.94 1.11 28.81
CA PHE A 32 20.20 1.36 30.23
C PHE A 32 20.95 2.67 30.39
N LYS A 33 20.61 3.44 31.42
CA LYS A 33 21.52 4.44 31.99
C LYS A 33 22.60 3.71 32.77
N ALA A 34 23.83 4.14 32.59
CA ALA A 34 25.00 3.60 33.27
C ALA A 34 25.92 4.72 33.74
N HIS A 35 26.81 4.40 34.67
CA HIS A 35 27.94 5.25 35.02
C HIS A 35 29.24 4.48 34.84
N ARG A 36 30.29 5.19 34.43
CA ARG A 36 31.64 4.65 34.41
C ARG A 36 32.21 4.66 35.83
N GLU A 37 32.77 3.55 36.27
CA GLU A 37 33.23 3.36 37.66
C GLU A 37 34.38 4.29 38.04
N SER A 38 35.26 4.63 37.09
CA SER A 38 36.47 5.41 37.36
C SER A 38 36.22 6.87 37.72
N ASP A 39 35.18 7.50 37.17
CA ASP A 39 34.91 8.93 37.32
C ASP A 39 33.44 9.28 37.56
N GLY A 40 32.54 8.29 37.55
CA GLY A 40 31.11 8.48 37.72
C GLY A 40 30.42 9.15 36.52
N GLN A 41 31.11 9.31 35.38
CA GLN A 41 30.51 9.92 34.20
C GLN A 41 29.35 9.05 33.68
N LEU A 42 28.25 9.69 33.28
CA LEU A 42 27.04 9.02 32.81
C LEU A 42 27.12 8.63 31.33
N PHE A 43 26.60 7.45 31.02
CA PHE A 43 26.50 6.87 29.69
C PHE A 43 25.14 6.20 29.48
N ALA A 44 24.80 5.96 28.22
CA ALA A 44 23.74 5.04 27.84
C ALA A 44 24.38 3.76 27.30
N VAL A 45 23.84 2.61 27.69
CA VAL A 45 24.23 1.30 27.17
C VAL A 45 23.04 0.69 26.46
N LYS A 46 23.16 0.49 25.15
CA LYS A 46 22.17 -0.22 24.34
C LYS A 46 22.62 -1.65 24.12
N THR A 47 21.87 -2.57 24.70
CA THR A 47 22.05 -4.01 24.50
C THR A 47 21.21 -4.46 23.32
N LEU A 48 21.83 -5.22 22.43
CA LEU A 48 21.21 -5.66 21.19
C LEU A 48 20.84 -7.12 21.36
N LEU A 49 19.65 -7.49 20.89
CA LEU A 49 19.19 -8.88 20.86
C LEU A 49 19.21 -9.34 19.40
N PRO A 50 20.40 -9.63 18.82
CA PRO A 50 20.48 -9.97 17.42
C PRO A 50 19.82 -11.33 17.13
N SER A 51 19.06 -11.38 16.04
CA SER A 51 18.72 -12.62 15.33
C SER A 51 19.34 -12.55 13.94
N PHE A 52 20.48 -13.20 13.73
CA PHE A 52 21.12 -13.27 12.42
C PHE A 52 20.79 -14.59 11.75
N ASP A 53 20.27 -14.52 10.52
CA ASP A 53 19.92 -15.69 9.72
C ASP A 53 21.13 -16.28 8.96
N SER A 54 22.26 -15.56 8.90
CA SER A 54 23.47 -15.95 8.16
C SER A 54 24.78 -15.37 8.73
N ALA A 55 25.91 -16.00 8.39
CA ALA A 55 27.25 -15.53 8.75
C ALA A 55 27.60 -14.21 8.04
N GLU A 56 27.13 -14.04 6.80
CA GLU A 56 27.29 -12.81 6.03
C GLU A 56 26.55 -11.63 6.70
N GLY A 57 25.36 -11.89 7.25
CA GLY A 57 24.59 -10.90 8.01
C GLY A 57 25.35 -10.42 9.25
N LEU A 58 25.96 -11.35 9.99
CA LEU A 58 26.81 -11.04 11.15
C LEU A 58 28.04 -10.21 10.76
N LEU A 59 28.77 -10.59 9.71
CA LEU A 59 29.95 -9.84 9.23
C LEU A 59 29.58 -8.43 8.76
N SER A 60 28.48 -8.28 8.02
CA SER A 60 28.01 -6.96 7.62
C SER A 60 27.61 -6.11 8.83
N PHE A 61 27.06 -6.72 9.86
CA PHE A 61 26.67 -6.04 11.08
C PHE A 61 27.90 -5.53 11.85
N GLN A 62 28.90 -6.39 12.08
CA GLN A 62 30.16 -6.02 12.72
C GLN A 62 30.83 -4.82 12.04
N LYS A 63 30.89 -4.86 10.71
CA LYS A 63 31.45 -3.76 9.92
C LYS A 63 30.68 -2.45 10.09
N GLU A 64 29.35 -2.51 10.14
CA GLU A 64 28.52 -1.32 10.26
C GLU A 64 28.62 -0.70 11.68
N LEU A 65 28.74 -1.51 12.73
CA LEU A 65 29.05 -1.02 14.08
C LEU A 65 30.39 -0.30 14.16
N GLN A 66 31.45 -0.93 13.64
CA GLN A 66 32.79 -0.32 13.62
C GLN A 66 32.79 0.99 12.83
N GLN A 67 32.05 1.06 11.73
CA GLN A 67 31.87 2.30 10.99
C GLN A 67 31.12 3.36 11.82
N ALA A 68 30.08 2.96 12.54
CA ALA A 68 29.30 3.88 13.38
C ALA A 68 30.14 4.53 14.50
N GLU A 69 31.11 3.80 15.08
CA GLU A 69 32.05 4.38 16.07
C GLU A 69 32.87 5.55 15.52
N THR A 70 33.16 5.56 14.21
CA THR A 70 33.96 6.63 13.58
C THR A 70 33.19 7.94 13.39
N VAL A 71 31.88 7.95 13.65
CA VAL A 71 31.01 9.11 13.47
C VAL A 71 31.11 10.04 14.68
N GLU A 72 31.78 11.18 14.49
CA GLU A 72 31.88 12.22 15.50
C GLU A 72 31.27 13.55 15.01
N SER A 73 30.28 14.04 15.73
CA SER A 73 29.64 15.34 15.47
C SER A 73 28.91 15.84 16.73
N PRO A 74 28.85 17.16 16.98
CA PRO A 74 28.04 17.72 18.06
C PRO A 74 26.55 17.34 17.98
N HIS A 75 26.05 17.07 16.77
CA HIS A 75 24.64 16.75 16.48
C HIS A 75 24.35 15.27 16.28
N VAL A 76 25.24 14.40 16.74
CA VAL A 76 25.10 12.95 16.67
C VAL A 76 25.46 12.37 18.05
N ILE A 77 24.75 11.34 18.48
CA ILE A 77 25.12 10.59 19.69
C ILE A 77 26.45 9.90 19.45
N ARG A 78 27.45 10.23 20.26
CA ARG A 78 28.78 9.63 20.15
C ARG A 78 28.75 8.20 20.69
N TYR A 79 29.19 7.25 19.88
CA TYR A 79 29.45 5.89 20.35
C TYR A 79 30.84 5.84 20.95
N GLN A 80 30.90 5.56 22.24
CA GLN A 80 32.16 5.42 22.98
C GLN A 80 32.81 4.08 22.68
N TYR A 81 31.99 3.03 22.53
CA TYR A 81 32.44 1.68 22.22
C TYR A 81 31.27 0.83 21.74
N THR A 82 31.53 -0.07 20.79
CA THR A 82 30.62 -1.10 20.30
C THR A 82 31.26 -2.46 20.51
N HIS A 83 30.54 -3.32 21.23
CA HIS A 83 30.87 -4.73 21.39
C HIS A 83 30.01 -5.55 20.44
N ASP A 84 30.65 -6.37 19.62
CA ASP A 84 29.99 -7.19 18.61
C ASP A 84 29.70 -8.63 19.04
N GLY A 85 30.01 -8.97 20.29
CA GLY A 85 29.87 -10.33 20.82
C GLY A 85 31.14 -11.17 20.80
N THR A 86 32.25 -10.71 20.20
CA THR A 86 33.46 -11.53 20.04
C THR A 86 34.46 -11.44 21.19
N LYS A 87 34.68 -10.25 21.77
CA LYS A 87 35.64 -10.05 22.88
C LYS A 87 35.13 -10.61 24.22
N TYR A 88 33.97 -10.13 24.67
CA TYR A 88 33.24 -10.61 25.84
C TYR A 88 32.10 -11.55 25.43
N THR A 89 32.45 -12.79 25.12
CA THR A 89 31.52 -13.82 24.59
C THR A 89 30.36 -14.17 25.53
N GLU A 90 30.48 -13.85 26.81
CA GLU A 90 29.44 -14.01 27.82
C GLU A 90 28.29 -13.00 27.69
N TYR A 91 28.52 -11.89 26.95
CA TYR A 91 27.54 -10.83 26.73
C TYR A 91 27.09 -10.79 25.27
N PRO A 92 25.79 -10.53 25.01
CA PRO A 92 25.34 -10.18 23.66
C PRO A 92 25.98 -8.86 23.20
N PRO A 93 25.90 -8.51 21.90
CA PRO A 93 26.40 -7.22 21.42
C PRO A 93 25.78 -6.05 22.18
N TYR A 94 26.59 -5.03 22.47
CA TYR A 94 26.14 -3.82 23.15
C TYR A 94 26.90 -2.60 22.66
N ILE A 95 26.31 -1.43 22.86
CA ILE A 95 26.88 -0.14 22.50
C ILE A 95 26.90 0.73 23.74
N ILE A 96 28.08 1.21 24.10
CA ILE A 96 28.28 2.24 25.11
C ILE A 96 28.33 3.58 24.38
N MET A 97 27.48 4.52 24.76
CA MET A 97 27.32 5.79 24.07
C MET A 97 27.02 6.93 25.03
N GLU A 98 27.18 8.15 24.54
CA GLU A 98 26.82 9.37 25.25
C GLU A 98 25.37 9.30 25.78
N TYR A 99 25.17 9.74 27.03
CA TYR A 99 23.84 9.85 27.63
C TYR A 99 23.24 11.23 27.33
N ALA A 100 22.14 11.28 26.57
CA ALA A 100 21.33 12.49 26.38
C ALA A 100 20.22 12.55 27.44
N ASP A 101 20.15 13.66 28.17
CA ASP A 101 19.38 13.78 29.41
C ASP A 101 18.04 14.53 29.27
N SER A 102 17.76 15.11 28.10
CA SER A 102 16.67 16.08 27.91
C SER A 102 15.51 15.55 27.05
N GLY A 103 15.39 14.23 26.90
CA GLY A 103 14.30 13.57 26.17
C GLY A 103 14.52 13.49 24.66
N ALA A 104 13.46 13.21 23.90
CA ALA A 104 13.48 13.07 22.45
C ALA A 104 12.73 14.21 21.75
N LEU A 105 13.00 14.41 20.45
CA LEU A 105 12.33 15.40 19.63
C LEU A 105 10.82 15.15 19.53
N SER A 106 10.39 13.88 19.62
CA SER A 106 8.97 13.51 19.73
C SER A 106 8.29 14.19 20.91
N ASP A 107 8.95 14.24 22.07
CA ASP A 107 8.40 14.84 23.29
C ASP A 107 8.25 16.36 23.12
N LEU A 108 9.21 16.99 22.43
CA LEU A 108 9.17 18.42 22.12
C LEU A 108 8.04 18.76 21.14
N ILE A 109 7.84 17.95 20.09
CA ILE A 109 6.74 18.12 19.13
C ILE A 109 5.39 17.93 19.84
N GLU A 110 5.25 16.88 20.66
CA GLU A 110 4.02 16.61 21.39
C GLU A 110 3.68 17.74 22.38
N LYS A 111 4.67 18.30 23.05
CA LYS A 111 4.50 19.47 23.92
C LYS A 111 3.94 20.66 23.14
N GLN A 112 4.54 21.00 22.01
CA GLN A 112 4.10 22.12 21.15
C GLN A 112 2.71 21.89 20.56
N GLN A 113 2.38 20.64 20.21
CA GLN A 113 1.03 20.23 19.79
C GLN A 113 -0.01 20.47 20.89
N LYS A 114 0.29 20.08 22.13
CA LYS A 114 -0.60 20.30 23.28
C LYS A 114 -0.80 21.79 23.59
N GLU A 115 0.24 22.59 23.42
CA GLU A 115 0.18 24.04 23.60
C GLU A 115 -0.46 24.77 22.41
N GLY A 116 -0.62 24.09 21.26
CA GLY A 116 -1.13 24.69 20.02
C GLY A 116 -0.21 25.77 19.44
N LYS A 117 1.09 25.73 19.79
CA LYS A 117 2.06 26.77 19.46
C LYS A 117 3.10 26.26 18.48
N LEU A 118 3.10 26.83 17.28
CA LEU A 118 4.15 26.58 16.28
C LEU A 118 5.51 27.11 16.78
N PHE A 119 6.59 26.50 16.29
CA PHE A 119 7.93 27.02 16.54
C PHE A 119 8.16 28.33 15.78
N GLU A 120 8.91 29.24 16.40
CA GLU A 120 9.38 30.46 15.73
C GLU A 120 10.33 30.11 14.58
N ILE A 121 10.33 30.93 13.52
CA ILE A 121 11.11 30.65 12.30
C ILE A 121 12.61 30.56 12.60
N GLU A 122 13.14 31.40 13.49
CA GLU A 122 14.53 31.37 13.90
C GLU A 122 14.89 30.05 14.59
N SER A 123 14.04 29.60 15.53
CA SER A 123 14.20 28.32 16.21
C SER A 123 14.12 27.15 15.23
N LEU A 124 13.16 27.16 14.28
CA LEU A 124 13.07 26.15 13.22
C LEU A 124 14.35 26.06 12.40
N MET A 125 14.91 27.21 12.00
CA MET A 125 16.15 27.26 11.24
C MET A 125 17.34 26.69 12.02
N GLN A 126 17.41 26.95 13.33
CA GLN A 126 18.42 26.33 14.20
C GLN A 126 18.25 24.81 14.24
N LEU A 127 17.04 24.31 14.52
CA LEU A 127 16.76 22.87 14.56
C LEU A 127 17.10 22.18 13.23
N PHE A 128 16.68 22.75 12.10
CA PHE A 128 16.98 22.21 10.78
C PHE A 128 18.48 22.18 10.48
N THR A 129 19.21 23.23 10.87
CA THR A 129 20.66 23.29 10.67
C THR A 129 21.38 22.21 11.47
N GLN A 130 20.99 21.99 12.73
CA GLN A 130 21.55 20.92 13.57
C GLN A 130 21.31 19.54 12.96
N LEU A 131 20.08 19.26 12.51
CA LEU A 131 19.70 17.98 11.91
C LEU A 131 20.43 17.71 10.59
N VAL A 132 20.55 18.72 9.72
CA VAL A 132 21.28 18.61 8.44
C VAL A 132 22.76 18.39 8.71
N SER A 133 23.34 19.10 9.67
CA SER A 133 24.75 18.94 10.06
C SER A 133 25.04 17.53 10.59
N GLY A 134 24.18 16.98 11.46
CA GLY A 134 24.31 15.61 11.95
C GLY A 134 24.21 14.57 10.83
N MET A 135 23.19 14.68 9.97
CA MET A 135 22.98 13.72 8.87
C MET A 135 24.05 13.80 7.78
N ASP A 136 24.63 14.97 7.51
CA ASP A 136 25.73 15.10 6.56
C ASP A 136 26.95 14.27 6.98
N ILE A 137 27.24 14.21 8.29
CA ILE A 137 28.32 13.37 8.82
C ILE A 137 27.95 11.89 8.80
N ILE A 138 26.74 11.53 9.27
CA ILE A 138 26.28 10.12 9.28
C ILE A 138 26.31 9.55 7.86
N ASN A 139 25.74 10.25 6.88
CA ASN A 139 25.62 9.76 5.50
C ASN A 139 26.92 9.72 4.70
N LYS A 140 28.01 10.29 5.20
CA LYS A 140 29.36 10.03 4.67
C LYS A 140 29.88 8.64 5.02
N VAL A 141 29.36 8.05 6.10
CA VAL A 141 29.82 6.77 6.64
C VAL A 141 28.82 5.66 6.35
N LEU A 142 27.52 5.89 6.61
CA LEU A 142 26.45 4.91 6.43
C LEU A 142 25.06 5.54 6.23
N VAL A 143 24.10 4.76 5.75
CA VAL A 143 22.68 5.18 5.65
C VAL A 143 21.97 4.83 6.96
N HIS A 144 21.24 5.78 7.54
CA HIS A 144 20.58 5.62 8.84
C HIS A 144 19.36 4.69 8.79
N ARG A 145 18.44 4.91 7.84
CA ARG A 145 17.25 4.09 7.52
C ARG A 145 16.11 4.05 8.55
N ASP A 146 16.21 4.78 9.65
CA ASP A 146 15.16 4.84 10.69
C ASP A 146 15.08 6.25 11.29
N ILE A 147 15.07 7.27 10.44
CA ILE A 147 14.94 8.66 10.88
C ILE A 147 13.49 8.92 11.28
N LYS A 148 13.31 9.29 12.54
CA LYS A 148 12.03 9.68 13.14
C LYS A 148 12.29 10.52 14.41
N PRO A 149 11.33 11.32 14.89
CA PRO A 149 11.53 12.19 16.06
C PRO A 149 11.97 11.44 17.33
N GLU A 150 11.57 10.18 17.50
CA GLU A 150 11.93 9.32 18.63
C GLU A 150 13.43 8.96 18.64
N ASN A 151 14.09 8.98 17.47
CA ASN A 151 15.52 8.68 17.33
C ASN A 151 16.39 9.95 17.28
N ILE A 152 15.81 11.12 17.54
CA ILE A 152 16.52 12.40 17.65
C ILE A 152 16.42 12.83 19.11
N LEU A 153 17.52 12.70 19.85
CA LEU A 153 17.58 13.01 21.27
C LEU A 153 17.98 14.47 21.52
N ILE A 154 17.73 14.94 22.73
CA ILE A 154 18.06 16.29 23.17
C ILE A 154 19.04 16.20 24.34
N CYS A 155 20.13 16.95 24.25
CA CYS A 155 21.11 17.12 25.33
C CYS A 155 21.29 18.61 25.58
N GLY A 156 20.71 19.13 26.67
CA GLY A 156 20.54 20.57 26.86
C GLY A 156 19.70 21.17 25.72
N ASP A 157 20.29 22.10 24.96
CA ASP A 157 19.65 22.74 23.79
C ASP A 157 20.10 22.15 22.44
N THR A 158 20.85 21.04 22.46
CA THR A 158 21.43 20.43 21.24
C THR A 158 20.67 19.17 20.83
N LEU A 159 20.24 19.11 19.57
CA LEU A 159 19.70 17.91 18.95
C LEU A 159 20.84 16.95 18.59
N LYS A 160 20.67 15.68 18.94
CA LYS A 160 21.62 14.59 18.67
C LYS A 160 20.92 13.40 18.03
N ILE A 161 21.30 13.09 16.80
CA ILE A 161 20.76 11.95 16.06
C ILE A 161 21.32 10.65 16.65
N SER A 162 20.45 9.69 16.95
CA SER A 162 20.79 8.41 17.57
C SER A 162 20.42 7.23 16.66
N ASP A 163 20.71 6.00 17.10
CA ASP A 163 20.27 4.75 16.47
C ASP A 163 20.67 4.55 14.99
N PHE A 164 21.73 5.21 14.55
CA PHE A 164 22.35 5.01 13.24
C PHE A 164 23.22 3.75 13.25
N GLY A 165 23.34 3.08 12.09
CA GLY A 165 24.09 1.82 11.98
C GLY A 165 23.39 0.59 12.58
N LEU A 166 22.17 0.76 13.10
CA LEU A 166 21.40 -0.30 13.77
C LEU A 166 20.27 -0.89 12.90
N SER A 167 20.06 -0.39 11.69
CA SER A 167 18.87 -0.75 10.90
C SER A 167 18.92 -2.12 10.22
N LYS A 168 20.04 -2.85 10.32
CA LYS A 168 20.20 -4.23 9.82
C LYS A 168 19.87 -5.33 10.85
N PHE A 169 19.54 -4.99 12.10
CA PHE A 169 19.22 -5.98 13.13
C PHE A 169 17.94 -6.78 12.88
N SER A 170 17.02 -6.26 12.05
CA SER A 170 15.93 -7.06 11.49
C SER A 170 16.49 -7.79 10.27
N GLY A 171 16.66 -9.10 10.34
CA GLY A 171 17.21 -9.93 9.26
C GLY A 171 16.62 -9.62 7.88
N GLU A 172 17.34 -10.00 6.82
CA GLU A 172 16.94 -9.74 5.43
C GLU A 172 15.55 -10.31 5.10
N ASN A 173 15.14 -11.42 5.75
CA ASN A 173 13.80 -12.01 5.63
C ASN A 173 12.75 -11.37 6.55
N THR A 174 13.17 -10.65 7.60
CA THR A 174 12.32 -9.97 8.60
C THR A 174 12.08 -8.50 8.27
N ARG A 175 12.50 -8.04 7.08
CA ARG A 175 12.04 -6.77 6.46
C ARG A 175 10.55 -6.78 6.11
N THR A 176 9.84 -7.89 6.34
CA THR A 176 8.39 -7.90 6.36
C THR A 176 7.89 -6.90 7.41
N LEU A 177 7.16 -5.91 6.91
CA LEU A 177 6.54 -4.77 7.58
C LEU A 177 5.74 -5.11 8.86
N THR A 178 5.46 -6.39 9.12
CA THR A 178 4.78 -6.89 10.31
C THR A 178 5.50 -6.59 11.63
N PHE A 179 6.82 -6.37 11.64
CA PHE A 179 7.60 -6.19 12.88
C PHE A 179 8.14 -4.77 13.14
N LYS A 180 8.17 -3.88 12.13
CA LYS A 180 8.43 -2.45 12.34
C LYS A 180 7.09 -1.78 12.63
N GLY A 181 6.78 -1.55 13.90
CA GLY A 181 5.50 -0.99 14.34
C GLY A 181 5.04 0.23 13.53
N TYR A 182 3.73 0.50 13.54
CA TYR A 182 3.05 1.54 12.75
C TYR A 182 3.75 2.91 12.78
N GLY A 183 4.38 3.29 13.90
CA GLY A 183 5.11 4.56 14.05
C GLY A 183 6.29 4.72 13.08
N THR A 184 6.97 3.64 12.70
CA THR A 184 8.09 3.73 11.74
C THR A 184 7.58 3.87 10.30
N ALA A 185 6.47 3.21 9.94
CA ALA A 185 5.86 3.26 8.61
C ALA A 185 5.54 4.70 8.14
N LYS A 186 5.24 5.60 9.09
CA LYS A 186 4.98 7.02 8.88
C LYS A 186 6.15 7.79 8.27
N TYR A 187 7.38 7.30 8.39
CA TYR A 187 8.59 7.98 7.89
C TYR A 187 9.27 7.25 6.73
N VAL A 188 8.73 6.09 6.30
CA VAL A 188 9.37 5.23 5.27
C VAL A 188 9.28 5.87 3.89
N ALA A 189 10.41 5.98 3.21
CA ALA A 189 10.48 6.52 1.85
C ALA A 189 9.70 5.66 0.82
N PRO A 190 9.10 6.25 -0.23
CA PRO A 190 8.32 5.55 -1.25
C PRO A 190 9.05 4.33 -1.86
N GLU A 191 10.33 4.51 -2.20
CA GLU A 191 11.15 3.47 -2.80
C GLU A 191 11.52 2.32 -1.84
N ALA A 192 11.47 2.54 -0.53
CA ALA A 192 11.76 1.52 0.47
C ALA A 192 10.63 0.48 0.61
N TRP A 193 9.45 0.76 0.05
CA TRP A 193 8.33 -0.19 0.00
C TRP A 193 8.47 -1.24 -1.10
N ASP A 194 9.25 -0.94 -2.15
CA ASP A 194 9.37 -1.75 -3.35
C ASP A 194 10.81 -2.26 -3.62
N ASN A 195 11.84 -1.66 -3.01
CA ASN A 195 13.25 -2.00 -3.23
C ASN A 195 14.06 -2.25 -1.94
N ASP A 196 15.06 -3.14 -2.04
CA ASP A 196 16.02 -3.43 -0.97
C ASP A 196 17.29 -2.55 -0.97
N LYS A 197 17.44 -1.65 -1.95
CA LYS A 197 18.64 -0.80 -2.08
C LYS A 197 18.52 0.45 -1.22
N ASN A 198 19.20 0.43 -0.08
CA ASN A 198 19.27 1.57 0.83
C ASN A 198 20.13 2.70 0.25
N THR A 199 19.59 3.92 0.22
CA THR A 199 20.30 5.10 -0.29
C THR A 199 20.08 6.31 0.62
N ILE A 200 20.97 7.30 0.53
CA ILE A 200 20.84 8.61 1.20
C ILE A 200 19.50 9.29 0.89
N GLN A 201 18.88 8.98 -0.27
CA GLN A 201 17.59 9.53 -0.65
C GLN A 201 16.45 9.12 0.27
N MET A 202 16.55 7.94 0.90
CA MET A 202 15.58 7.48 1.89
C MET A 202 15.67 8.33 3.15
N ASP A 203 16.89 8.58 3.64
CA ASP A 203 17.14 9.41 4.83
C ASP A 203 16.69 10.86 4.61
N ILE A 204 16.95 11.43 3.42
CA ILE A 204 16.48 12.77 3.05
C ILE A 204 14.95 12.85 3.08
N TYR A 205 14.25 11.82 2.57
CA TYR A 205 12.79 11.79 2.61
C TYR A 205 12.27 11.69 4.04
N SER A 206 12.79 10.77 4.84
CA SER A 206 12.38 10.58 6.24
C SER A 206 12.62 11.86 7.07
N MET A 207 13.78 12.50 6.89
CA MET A 207 14.06 13.81 7.51
C MET A 207 13.12 14.91 6.98
N GLY A 208 12.69 14.84 5.72
CA GLY A 208 11.68 15.75 5.17
C GLY A 208 10.34 15.68 5.90
N ILE A 209 9.94 14.49 6.36
CA ILE A 209 8.75 14.32 7.20
C ILE A 209 8.97 14.97 8.56
N VAL A 210 10.14 14.76 9.20
CA VAL A 210 10.50 15.41 10.47
C VAL A 210 10.48 16.94 10.34
N PHE A 211 11.03 17.48 9.26
CA PHE A 211 11.03 18.91 8.99
C PHE A 211 9.61 19.46 8.85
N TYR A 212 8.76 18.71 8.15
CA TYR A 212 7.35 19.05 7.98
C TYR A 212 6.63 19.13 9.34
N GLU A 213 6.85 18.14 10.19
CA GLU A 213 6.23 18.08 11.52
C GLU A 213 6.72 19.18 12.44
N LEU A 214 8.00 19.53 12.40
CA LEU A 214 8.51 20.70 13.12
C LEU A 214 7.86 21.98 12.61
N ALA A 215 7.75 22.16 11.30
CA ALA A 215 7.22 23.39 10.70
C ALA A 215 5.71 23.58 10.89
N THR A 216 4.95 22.49 11.06
CA THR A 216 3.47 22.52 11.00
C THR A 216 2.77 21.84 12.17
N LEU A 217 3.50 21.06 12.98
CA LEU A 217 2.97 20.16 14.00
C LEU A 217 1.99 19.09 13.46
N GLN A 218 1.97 18.87 12.15
CA GLN A 218 1.05 17.93 11.48
C GLN A 218 1.82 16.97 10.59
N TYR A 219 1.20 15.83 10.27
CA TYR A 219 1.72 14.88 9.28
C TYR A 219 1.36 15.32 7.84
N PRO A 220 2.27 15.24 6.85
CA PRO A 220 2.06 15.82 5.51
C PRO A 220 0.98 15.18 4.64
N TYR A 221 0.52 13.97 4.95
CA TYR A 221 -0.41 13.22 4.10
C TYR A 221 -1.74 12.92 4.83
N ASP A 222 -2.78 12.62 4.06
CA ASP A 222 -4.09 12.26 4.61
C ASP A 222 -4.29 10.75 4.60
N THR A 223 -4.24 10.13 5.78
CA THR A 223 -4.46 8.68 5.90
C THR A 223 -5.93 8.31 6.09
N GLY A 224 -6.86 9.26 5.95
CA GLY A 224 -8.29 9.03 6.18
C GLY A 224 -8.60 8.64 7.63
N GLY A 225 -7.77 9.10 8.58
CA GLY A 225 -7.85 8.74 10.00
C GLY A 225 -7.34 7.34 10.34
N LYS A 226 -6.85 6.56 9.36
CA LYS A 226 -6.28 5.23 9.59
C LYS A 226 -4.82 5.34 10.00
N GLN A 227 -4.43 4.57 11.01
CA GLN A 227 -3.04 4.46 11.48
C GLN A 227 -2.51 3.04 11.25
N ASP A 228 -2.60 2.59 10.00
CA ASP A 228 -2.12 1.27 9.58
C ASP A 228 -1.05 1.39 8.49
N ILE A 229 -0.27 0.33 8.34
CA ILE A 229 0.88 0.27 7.44
C ILE A 229 0.46 0.50 5.98
N MET A 230 -0.72 0.00 5.56
CA MET A 230 -1.18 0.14 4.19
C MET A 230 -1.63 1.58 3.90
N ALA A 231 -2.25 2.24 4.87
CA ALA A 231 -2.60 3.65 4.77
C ALA A 231 -1.35 4.53 4.61
N TYR A 232 -0.31 4.31 5.43
CA TYR A 232 0.98 5.00 5.28
C TYR A 232 1.66 4.67 3.95
N ARG A 233 1.72 3.38 3.56
CA ARG A 233 2.27 2.98 2.25
C ARG A 233 1.58 3.71 1.10
N ASN A 234 0.25 3.71 1.07
CA ASN A 234 -0.52 4.36 0.02
C ASN A 234 -0.31 5.88 0.01
N ALA A 235 -0.29 6.52 1.18
CA ALA A 235 0.00 7.95 1.31
C ALA A 235 1.40 8.29 0.77
N HIS A 236 2.41 7.51 1.15
CA HIS A 236 3.78 7.72 0.73
C HIS A 236 3.98 7.44 -0.76
N LEU A 237 3.30 6.45 -1.34
CA LEU A 237 3.45 6.14 -2.77
C LEU A 237 2.67 7.09 -3.68
N TYR A 238 1.47 7.55 -3.27
CA TYR A 238 0.51 8.13 -4.20
C TYR A 238 -0.01 9.52 -3.81
N GLN A 239 0.08 9.93 -2.54
CA GLN A 239 -0.45 11.22 -2.13
C GLN A 239 0.60 12.34 -2.21
N PRO A 240 0.22 13.54 -2.70
CA PRO A 240 1.06 14.72 -2.60
C PRO A 240 1.11 15.21 -1.15
N ALA A 241 2.27 15.74 -0.73
CA ALA A 241 2.38 16.36 0.59
C ALA A 241 1.59 17.67 0.59
N LYS A 242 0.78 17.90 1.63
CA LYS A 242 0.08 19.18 1.82
C LYS A 242 1.09 20.31 1.92
N ASN A 243 0.88 21.45 1.27
CA ASN A 243 1.85 22.55 1.31
C ASN A 243 2.01 23.08 2.76
N PRO A 244 3.22 23.04 3.37
CA PRO A 244 3.41 23.47 4.75
C PRO A 244 3.08 24.95 4.96
N ALA A 245 3.26 25.81 3.95
CA ALA A 245 2.92 27.24 4.01
C ALA A 245 1.40 27.49 4.06
N SER A 246 0.57 26.50 3.72
CA SER A 246 -0.89 26.59 3.88
C SER A 246 -1.34 26.33 5.32
N ILE A 247 -0.49 25.70 6.14
CA ILE A 247 -0.73 25.40 7.55
C ILE A 247 -0.03 26.42 8.44
N ASN A 248 1.25 26.71 8.15
CA ASN A 248 2.03 27.74 8.80
C ASN A 248 2.27 28.89 7.80
N SER A 249 1.40 29.91 7.85
CA SER A 249 1.46 31.07 6.93
C SER A 249 2.67 31.98 7.16
N GLN A 250 3.36 31.84 8.30
CA GLN A 250 4.59 32.57 8.61
C GLN A 250 5.84 31.87 8.05
N LEU A 251 5.70 30.65 7.52
CA LEU A 251 6.82 29.88 6.99
C LEU A 251 7.38 30.53 5.72
N PRO A 252 8.67 30.89 5.68
CA PRO A 252 9.31 31.44 4.48
C PRO A 252 9.18 30.52 3.25
N PRO A 253 8.96 31.07 2.04
CA PRO A 253 8.78 30.27 0.82
C PRO A 253 9.95 29.33 0.50
N ASN A 254 11.18 29.74 0.79
CA ASN A 254 12.38 28.92 0.59
C ASN A 254 12.34 27.68 1.50
N ILE A 255 12.00 27.83 2.78
CA ILE A 255 11.88 26.70 3.73
C ILE A 255 10.77 25.74 3.28
N ALA A 256 9.58 26.27 2.94
CA ALA A 256 8.48 25.46 2.44
C ALA A 256 8.88 24.65 1.19
N SER A 257 9.63 25.27 0.28
CA SER A 257 10.10 24.63 -0.95
C SER A 257 11.15 23.54 -0.68
N VAL A 258 12.04 23.75 0.29
CA VAL A 258 13.00 22.73 0.73
C VAL A 258 12.28 21.50 1.26
N ILE A 259 11.31 21.69 2.17
CA ILE A 259 10.53 20.58 2.76
C ILE A 259 9.81 19.80 1.67
N ILE A 260 9.10 20.48 0.76
CA ILE A 260 8.38 19.81 -0.34
C ILE A 260 9.35 19.04 -1.25
N ARG A 261 10.51 19.62 -1.57
CA ARG A 261 11.50 18.94 -2.41
C ARG A 261 12.12 17.71 -1.74
N MET A 262 12.32 17.72 -0.42
CA MET A 262 12.74 16.52 0.33
C MET A 262 11.69 15.40 0.25
N LEU A 263 10.40 15.77 0.15
CA LEU A 263 9.25 14.85 0.10
C LEU A 263 8.83 14.40 -1.31
N GLU A 264 9.61 14.75 -2.34
CA GLU A 264 9.35 14.30 -3.71
C GLU A 264 9.34 12.77 -3.81
N LYS A 265 8.42 12.20 -4.59
CA LYS A 265 8.32 10.73 -4.69
C LYS A 265 9.46 10.15 -5.53
N PRO A 266 9.75 10.67 -6.74
CA PRO A 266 10.92 10.25 -7.50
C PRO A 266 12.20 10.72 -6.81
N THR A 267 13.13 9.81 -6.54
CA THR A 267 14.39 10.13 -5.84
C THR A 267 15.19 11.20 -6.59
N GLN A 268 15.22 11.17 -7.92
CA GLN A 268 15.96 12.13 -8.74
C GLN A 268 15.45 13.57 -8.65
N LYS A 269 14.23 13.79 -8.12
CA LYS A 269 13.68 15.14 -7.88
C LYS A 269 14.05 15.70 -6.50
N ARG A 270 14.52 14.84 -5.58
CA ARG A 270 14.98 15.26 -4.23
C ARG A 270 16.33 15.97 -4.30
N PHE A 271 16.83 16.38 -3.15
CA PHE A 271 18.20 16.84 -3.02
C PHE A 271 19.17 15.66 -3.11
N THR A 272 20.31 15.88 -3.76
CA THR A 272 21.35 14.85 -3.91
C THR A 272 22.19 14.69 -2.64
N ASN A 273 22.37 15.78 -1.88
CA ASN A 273 23.22 15.83 -0.70
C ASN A 273 22.68 16.84 0.33
N TRP A 274 23.20 16.75 1.56
CA TRP A 274 22.80 17.59 2.70
C TRP A 274 23.29 19.04 2.58
N ALA A 275 24.43 19.28 1.92
CA ALA A 275 24.97 20.63 1.72
C ALA A 275 24.03 21.51 0.87
N ASP A 276 23.42 20.95 -0.17
CA ASP A 276 22.44 21.66 -1.01
C ASP A 276 21.16 22.00 -0.23
N ILE A 277 20.75 21.14 0.72
CA ILE A 277 19.63 21.41 1.62
C ILE A 277 19.97 22.61 2.51
N LEU A 278 21.13 22.59 3.17
CA LEU A 278 21.57 23.67 4.05
C LEU A 278 21.65 25.01 3.30
N LYS A 279 22.27 25.01 2.11
CA LYS A 279 22.37 26.18 1.24
C LYS A 279 20.99 26.73 0.85
N SER A 280 20.03 25.85 0.57
CA SER A 280 18.67 26.24 0.18
C SER A 280 17.85 26.79 1.35
N LEU A 281 18.08 26.29 2.57
CA LEU A 281 17.48 26.84 3.80
C LEU A 281 17.99 28.26 4.10
N GLN A 282 19.29 28.50 3.86
CA GLN A 282 19.94 29.78 4.13
C GLN A 282 19.82 30.80 2.99
N ALA A 283 19.29 30.38 1.82
CA ALA A 283 19.12 31.28 0.69
C ALA A 283 18.17 32.44 1.06
N GLU A 284 18.62 33.67 0.84
CA GLU A 284 17.75 34.83 1.00
C GLU A 284 16.52 34.68 0.08
N PRO A 285 15.31 34.99 0.57
CA PRO A 285 14.15 35.06 -0.28
C PRO A 285 14.43 36.12 -1.35
N MET A 286 14.51 35.69 -2.62
CA MET A 286 14.79 36.60 -3.73
C MET A 286 13.86 37.82 -3.68
N PRO A 287 14.35 39.03 -4.00
CA PRO A 287 13.56 40.25 -3.95
C PRO A 287 12.25 40.11 -4.76
N LYS A 288 11.16 40.62 -4.18
CA LYS A 288 9.82 40.65 -4.81
C LYS A 288 9.78 41.63 -5.99
N ASP A 289 10.46 41.33 -7.10
CA ASP A 289 10.24 42.02 -8.37
C ASP A 289 9.35 41.18 -9.29
N ASN A 290 8.62 41.87 -10.19
CA ASN A 290 7.53 41.36 -11.03
C ASN A 290 7.79 40.00 -11.72
N ILE A 291 9.04 39.62 -11.95
CA ILE A 291 9.46 38.30 -12.46
C ILE A 291 9.00 37.16 -11.52
N HIS A 292 9.02 37.35 -10.20
CA HIS A 292 8.51 36.36 -9.24
C HIS A 292 7.02 36.07 -9.41
N SER A 293 6.20 37.06 -9.77
CA SER A 293 4.78 36.79 -10.01
C SER A 293 4.57 35.88 -11.23
N PHE A 294 5.39 36.04 -12.28
CA PHE A 294 5.33 35.22 -13.48
C PHE A 294 5.99 33.86 -13.28
N VAL A 295 7.10 33.77 -12.54
CA VAL A 295 7.77 32.52 -12.19
C VAL A 295 6.94 31.72 -11.19
N ASP A 296 6.36 32.34 -10.16
CA ASP A 296 5.44 31.70 -9.23
C ASP A 296 4.16 31.26 -9.93
N THR A 297 3.64 32.05 -10.88
CA THR A 297 2.50 31.64 -11.71
C THR A 297 2.89 30.47 -12.61
N ALA A 298 4.04 30.51 -13.27
CA ALA A 298 4.51 29.43 -14.14
C ALA A 298 4.83 28.14 -13.35
N LEU A 299 5.43 28.26 -12.15
CA LEU A 299 5.67 27.15 -11.23
C LEU A 299 4.35 26.61 -10.68
N LYS A 300 3.40 27.46 -10.30
CA LYS A 300 2.05 27.02 -9.88
C LYS A 300 1.33 26.33 -11.02
N THR A 301 1.41 26.83 -12.24
CA THR A 301 0.77 26.23 -13.41
C THR A 301 1.42 24.91 -13.78
N ARG A 302 2.76 24.81 -13.76
CA ARG A 302 3.49 23.57 -14.06
C ARG A 302 3.30 22.53 -12.97
N ASN A 303 3.41 22.92 -11.70
CA ASN A 303 3.11 22.02 -10.58
C ASN A 303 1.65 21.59 -10.60
N ALA A 304 0.69 22.48 -10.89
CA ALA A 304 -0.71 22.09 -11.05
C ALA A 304 -0.93 21.17 -12.25
N ALA A 305 -0.20 21.36 -13.35
CA ALA A 305 -0.28 20.46 -14.52
C ALA A 305 0.34 19.09 -14.22
N ASP A 306 1.48 19.06 -13.55
CA ASP A 306 2.14 17.82 -13.12
C ASP A 306 1.31 17.08 -12.07
N ILE A 307 0.71 17.81 -11.10
CA ILE A 307 -0.26 17.29 -10.14
C ILE A 307 -1.46 16.70 -10.88
N ARG A 308 -2.07 17.44 -11.81
CA ARG A 308 -3.22 16.94 -12.59
C ARG A 308 -2.87 15.70 -13.41
N LEU A 309 -1.68 15.66 -14.00
CA LEU A 309 -1.21 14.50 -14.76
C LEU A 309 -0.99 13.30 -13.83
N GLN A 310 -0.40 13.51 -12.65
CA GLN A 310 -0.21 12.46 -11.65
C GLN A 310 -1.54 12.00 -11.05
N GLU A 311 -2.47 12.90 -10.74
CA GLU A 311 -3.83 12.59 -10.30
C GLU A 311 -4.54 11.75 -11.35
N LYS A 312 -4.44 12.13 -12.62
CA LYS A 312 -5.04 11.38 -13.74
C LYS A 312 -4.44 9.99 -13.87
N LEU A 313 -3.11 9.86 -13.85
CA LEU A 313 -2.43 8.56 -13.90
C LEU A 313 -2.74 7.68 -12.69
N THR A 314 -2.88 8.28 -11.51
CA THR A 314 -3.24 7.60 -10.26
C THR A 314 -4.67 7.10 -10.33
N GLU A 315 -5.58 7.93 -10.83
CA GLU A 315 -6.98 7.56 -11.03
C GLU A 315 -7.12 6.45 -12.07
N GLU A 316 -6.40 6.53 -13.19
CA GLU A 316 -6.36 5.47 -14.21
C GLU A 316 -5.88 4.13 -13.63
N LYS A 317 -4.81 4.14 -12.82
CA LYS A 317 -4.32 2.93 -12.14
C LYS A 317 -5.31 2.41 -11.10
N ARG A 318 -5.94 3.29 -10.32
CA ARG A 318 -6.95 2.92 -9.31
C ARG A 318 -8.14 2.26 -9.96
N LEU A 319 -8.63 2.82 -11.07
CA LEU A 319 -9.73 2.25 -11.85
C LEU A 319 -9.36 0.89 -12.44
N ALA A 320 -8.14 0.73 -12.94
CA ALA A 320 -7.64 -0.57 -13.42
C ALA A 320 -7.58 -1.62 -12.30
N GLN A 321 -7.11 -1.26 -11.10
CA GLN A 321 -7.08 -2.18 -9.96
C GLN A 321 -8.49 -2.57 -9.49
N LEU A 322 -9.40 -1.61 -9.36
CA LEU A 322 -10.79 -1.88 -8.97
C LEU A 322 -11.49 -2.81 -9.97
N LYS A 323 -11.21 -2.63 -11.27
CA LYS A 323 -11.69 -3.51 -12.33
C LYS A 323 -11.14 -4.93 -12.18
N GLU A 324 -9.85 -5.07 -11.89
CA GLU A 324 -9.22 -6.37 -11.68
C GLU A 324 -9.78 -7.08 -10.45
N ASP A 325 -9.90 -6.38 -9.33
CA ASP A 325 -10.46 -6.92 -8.07
C ASP A 325 -11.92 -7.37 -8.25
N PHE A 326 -12.70 -6.59 -9.02
CA PHE A 326 -14.08 -6.96 -9.37
C PHE A 326 -14.12 -8.26 -10.20
N CYS A 327 -13.30 -8.39 -11.24
CA CYS A 327 -13.27 -9.59 -12.08
C CYS A 327 -12.88 -10.84 -11.26
N ARG A 328 -11.89 -10.72 -10.37
CA ARG A 328 -11.48 -11.79 -9.45
C ARG A 328 -12.61 -12.23 -8.52
N LEU A 329 -13.37 -11.26 -8.00
CA LEU A 329 -14.52 -11.54 -7.13
C LEU A 329 -15.63 -12.31 -7.86
N ILE A 330 -15.93 -11.94 -9.10
CA ILE A 330 -16.93 -12.64 -9.92
C ILE A 330 -16.44 -14.06 -10.26
N TYR A 331 -15.19 -14.18 -10.71
CA TYR A 331 -14.60 -15.48 -11.03
C TYR A 331 -14.61 -16.43 -9.83
N SER A 332 -14.25 -15.94 -8.64
CA SER A 332 -14.27 -16.71 -7.40
C SER A 332 -15.67 -17.27 -7.07
N GLN A 333 -16.72 -16.43 -7.20
CA GLN A 333 -18.10 -16.87 -6.99
C GLN A 333 -18.56 -17.89 -8.04
N TYR A 334 -18.17 -17.70 -9.29
CA TYR A 334 -18.48 -18.64 -10.36
C TYR A 334 -17.81 -19.99 -10.14
N ASP A 335 -16.51 -20.00 -9.83
CA ASP A 335 -15.75 -21.23 -9.61
C ASP A 335 -16.35 -22.00 -8.42
N SER A 336 -16.64 -21.32 -7.30
CA SER A 336 -17.19 -21.98 -6.11
C SER A 336 -18.64 -22.46 -6.27
N THR A 337 -19.48 -21.72 -6.99
CA THR A 337 -20.94 -21.97 -7.03
C THR A 337 -21.35 -22.85 -8.20
N VAL A 338 -20.65 -22.73 -9.33
CA VAL A 338 -21.01 -23.41 -10.58
C VAL A 338 -20.01 -24.51 -10.90
N ILE A 339 -18.70 -24.21 -10.88
CA ILE A 339 -17.69 -25.16 -11.37
C ILE A 339 -17.31 -26.24 -10.36
N GLU A 340 -17.08 -25.90 -9.09
CA GLU A 340 -16.72 -26.87 -8.05
C GLU A 340 -17.76 -28.01 -7.93
N PRO A 341 -19.08 -27.76 -7.88
CA PRO A 341 -20.07 -28.84 -7.83
C PRO A 341 -20.07 -29.73 -9.07
N ILE A 342 -19.83 -29.16 -10.26
CA ILE A 342 -19.70 -29.94 -11.51
C ILE A 342 -18.44 -30.82 -11.46
N ARG A 343 -17.34 -30.28 -10.92
CA ARG A 343 -16.08 -31.01 -10.74
C ARG A 343 -16.27 -32.20 -9.79
N ASP A 344 -16.98 -32.00 -8.68
CA ASP A 344 -17.35 -33.06 -7.74
C ASP A 344 -18.25 -34.12 -8.42
N PHE A 345 -19.28 -33.71 -9.16
CA PHE A 345 -20.13 -34.63 -9.93
C PHE A 345 -19.33 -35.49 -10.92
N ILE A 346 -18.47 -34.88 -11.73
CA ILE A 346 -17.63 -35.57 -12.72
C ILE A 346 -16.69 -36.57 -12.02
N SER A 347 -16.09 -36.16 -10.90
CA SER A 347 -15.20 -37.02 -10.10
C SER A 347 -15.94 -38.25 -9.55
N ARG A 348 -17.13 -38.06 -8.98
CA ARG A 348 -17.97 -39.16 -8.46
C ARG A 348 -18.46 -40.09 -9.56
N PHE A 349 -18.90 -39.54 -10.69
CA PHE A 349 -19.35 -40.34 -11.83
C PHE A 349 -18.22 -41.22 -12.38
N ASN A 350 -17.06 -40.60 -12.67
CA ASN A 350 -15.93 -41.29 -13.27
C ASN A 350 -15.30 -42.34 -12.34
N SER A 351 -15.43 -42.18 -11.01
CA SER A 351 -14.96 -43.17 -10.03
C SER A 351 -15.91 -44.36 -9.86
N GLN A 352 -17.22 -44.18 -10.03
CA GLN A 352 -18.20 -45.26 -9.94
C GLN A 352 -18.34 -46.09 -11.22
N TYR A 353 -18.07 -45.51 -12.40
CA TYR A 353 -18.24 -46.16 -13.71
C TYR A 353 -16.92 -46.20 -14.49
N ALA A 354 -16.08 -47.19 -14.23
CA ALA A 354 -14.73 -47.31 -14.81
C ALA A 354 -14.67 -47.95 -16.23
N GLY A 355 -15.78 -48.05 -16.98
CA GLY A 355 -15.84 -48.93 -18.16
C GLY A 355 -16.45 -48.38 -19.46
N THR A 356 -17.21 -47.28 -19.44
CA THR A 356 -17.94 -46.79 -20.64
C THR A 356 -17.94 -45.27 -20.70
N GLY A 357 -16.85 -44.70 -21.20
CA GLY A 357 -16.66 -43.24 -21.38
C GLY A 357 -16.56 -42.45 -20.06
N SER A 358 -16.00 -41.24 -20.12
CA SER A 358 -15.76 -40.39 -18.96
C SER A 358 -16.18 -38.96 -19.24
N TYR A 359 -16.76 -38.27 -18.27
CA TYR A 359 -16.91 -36.82 -18.37
C TYR A 359 -15.56 -36.12 -18.22
N LYS A 360 -15.35 -35.04 -18.98
CA LYS A 360 -14.16 -34.18 -18.88
C LYS A 360 -14.58 -32.72 -18.78
N LEU A 361 -13.99 -31.99 -17.83
CA LEU A 361 -14.13 -30.54 -17.71
C LEU A 361 -12.81 -29.88 -18.12
N THR A 362 -12.86 -28.98 -19.10
CA THR A 362 -11.69 -28.26 -19.60
C THR A 362 -11.95 -26.74 -19.56
N PRO A 363 -11.12 -25.94 -18.90
CA PRO A 363 -11.20 -24.48 -19.01
C PRO A 363 -10.71 -24.05 -20.39
N GLU A 364 -11.50 -23.24 -21.11
CA GLU A 364 -11.19 -22.84 -22.50
C GLU A 364 -10.58 -21.44 -22.62
N ARG A 365 -11.01 -20.46 -21.78
CA ARG A 365 -10.50 -19.08 -21.81
C ARG A 365 -10.58 -18.41 -20.44
N GLY A 366 -9.65 -17.47 -20.21
CA GLY A 366 -9.65 -16.55 -19.07
C GLY A 366 -8.80 -17.03 -17.88
N ASN A 367 -8.02 -16.12 -17.30
CA ASN A 367 -7.47 -16.28 -15.95
C ASN A 367 -8.41 -15.61 -14.93
N SER A 368 -8.11 -15.72 -13.64
CA SER A 368 -8.97 -15.16 -12.57
C SER A 368 -9.18 -13.64 -12.67
N SER A 369 -8.37 -12.90 -13.42
CA SER A 369 -8.52 -11.45 -13.64
C SER A 369 -9.15 -11.07 -14.99
N SER A 370 -9.56 -12.04 -15.80
CA SER A 370 -10.17 -11.80 -17.12
C SER A 370 -11.65 -11.42 -17.01
N GLU A 371 -12.11 -10.51 -17.87
CA GLU A 371 -13.53 -10.13 -17.97
C GLU A 371 -14.41 -11.30 -18.45
N ARG A 372 -13.84 -12.19 -19.27
CA ARG A 372 -14.50 -13.36 -19.86
C ARG A 372 -13.81 -14.63 -19.43
N PHE A 373 -14.60 -15.63 -19.05
CA PHE A 373 -14.11 -16.95 -18.73
C PHE A 373 -15.11 -18.02 -19.17
N SER A 374 -14.60 -19.17 -19.61
CA SER A 374 -15.43 -20.25 -20.11
C SER A 374 -14.86 -21.63 -19.82
N SER A 375 -15.77 -22.59 -19.68
CA SER A 375 -15.47 -23.99 -19.42
C SER A 375 -16.30 -24.89 -20.32
N THR A 376 -15.69 -25.96 -20.82
CA THR A 376 -16.37 -26.98 -21.60
C THR A 376 -16.45 -28.29 -20.85
N ILE A 377 -17.65 -28.88 -20.84
CA ILE A 377 -17.90 -30.23 -20.39
C ILE A 377 -18.05 -31.12 -21.62
N THR A 378 -17.27 -32.20 -21.69
CA THR A 378 -17.40 -33.25 -22.70
C THR A 378 -18.02 -34.47 -22.04
N THR A 379 -19.13 -34.96 -22.60
CA THR A 379 -19.85 -36.15 -22.10
C THR A 379 -19.22 -37.45 -22.61
N PRO A 380 -19.56 -38.61 -22.03
CA PRO A 380 -19.16 -39.93 -22.54
C PRO A 380 -19.53 -40.18 -24.01
N SER A 381 -20.68 -39.67 -24.46
CA SER A 381 -21.13 -39.73 -25.86
C SER A 381 -20.47 -38.72 -26.80
N SER A 382 -19.45 -37.99 -26.32
CA SER A 382 -18.74 -36.92 -27.05
C SER A 382 -19.58 -35.67 -27.36
N ASN A 383 -20.71 -35.48 -26.66
CA ASN A 383 -21.43 -34.20 -26.70
C ASN A 383 -20.65 -33.15 -25.91
N ARG A 384 -20.69 -31.91 -26.40
CA ARG A 384 -20.02 -30.76 -25.76
C ARG A 384 -21.07 -29.81 -25.20
N ILE A 385 -20.85 -29.41 -23.96
CA ILE A 385 -21.63 -28.40 -23.26
C ILE A 385 -20.68 -27.25 -22.92
N GLN A 386 -21.07 -26.05 -23.31
CA GLN A 386 -20.32 -24.84 -23.05
C GLN A 386 -20.95 -24.08 -21.88
N ILE A 387 -20.10 -23.60 -20.98
CA ILE A 387 -20.43 -22.67 -19.92
C ILE A 387 -19.60 -21.41 -20.16
N GLU A 388 -20.27 -20.35 -20.61
CA GLU A 388 -19.65 -19.05 -20.87
C GLU A 388 -20.12 -18.04 -19.84
N MET A 389 -19.21 -17.19 -19.39
CA MET A 389 -19.48 -16.16 -18.41
C MET A 389 -18.68 -14.88 -18.72
N GLU A 390 -19.31 -13.74 -18.46
CA GLU A 390 -18.68 -12.43 -18.56
C GLU A 390 -19.09 -11.52 -17.40
N ALA A 391 -18.11 -10.81 -16.84
CA ALA A 391 -18.32 -9.78 -15.84
C ALA A 391 -18.88 -8.51 -16.53
N ILE A 392 -19.96 -7.96 -15.99
CA ILE A 392 -20.63 -6.79 -16.56
C ILE A 392 -19.99 -5.52 -16.00
N LEU A 393 -19.15 -4.90 -16.83
CA LEU A 393 -18.52 -3.62 -16.50
C LEU A 393 -19.36 -2.47 -17.07
N LYS A 394 -19.48 -1.39 -16.29
CA LYS A 394 -20.18 -0.16 -16.69
C LYS A 394 -19.65 0.43 -17.99
N GLU A 395 -18.37 0.23 -18.27
CA GLU A 395 -17.67 0.70 -19.47
C GLU A 395 -18.16 0.02 -20.77
N ASN A 396 -18.68 -1.22 -20.65
CA ASN A 396 -18.96 -2.10 -21.79
C ASN A 396 -20.40 -1.94 -22.32
N HIS A 397 -21.26 -1.16 -21.66
CA HIS A 397 -22.68 -1.04 -22.01
C HIS A 397 -23.14 0.41 -22.09
N ILE A 398 -23.67 0.78 -23.25
CA ILE A 398 -24.12 2.14 -23.58
C ILE A 398 -25.61 2.12 -23.88
N ARG A 399 -26.38 3.02 -23.25
CA ARG A 399 -27.78 3.31 -23.60
C ARG A 399 -27.92 4.71 -24.18
N LYS A 400 -28.93 4.91 -25.05
CA LYS A 400 -29.31 6.24 -25.55
C LYS A 400 -30.33 6.86 -24.61
N VAL A 401 -30.04 8.04 -24.09
CA VAL A 401 -30.92 8.81 -23.20
C VAL A 401 -31.38 10.07 -23.93
N HIS A 402 -32.67 10.36 -23.85
CA HIS A 402 -33.25 11.57 -24.42
C HIS A 402 -32.81 12.79 -23.61
N VAL A 403 -32.28 13.82 -24.26
CA VAL A 403 -31.87 15.06 -23.60
C VAL A 403 -32.81 16.16 -24.04
N ASP A 404 -33.67 16.60 -23.13
CA ASP A 404 -34.55 17.73 -23.36
C ASP A 404 -33.75 19.03 -23.11
N ARG A 405 -33.30 19.70 -24.17
CA ARG A 405 -32.67 21.01 -24.07
C ARG A 405 -33.74 22.05 -24.38
N VAL A 406 -34.12 22.78 -23.32
CA VAL A 406 -35.21 23.76 -23.24
C VAL A 406 -35.25 24.77 -24.41
N PHE A 407 -34.17 24.97 -25.17
CA PHE A 407 -34.20 25.70 -26.44
C PHE A 407 -33.22 25.09 -27.46
N ARG A 408 -33.79 24.47 -28.52
CA ARG A 408 -33.19 23.90 -29.76
C ARG A 408 -32.65 22.46 -29.71
N ASP A 409 -33.26 21.67 -30.61
CA ASP A 409 -33.02 20.32 -31.11
C ASP A 409 -33.04 19.15 -30.11
N GLU A 410 -33.99 18.24 -30.35
CA GLU A 410 -34.09 16.91 -29.73
C GLU A 410 -32.80 16.13 -30.01
N GLY A 411 -32.13 15.69 -28.94
CA GLY A 411 -30.86 14.98 -29.05
C GLY A 411 -30.83 13.75 -28.15
N TYR A 412 -30.15 12.70 -28.62
CA TYR A 412 -29.83 11.53 -27.82
C TYR A 412 -28.39 11.62 -27.33
N ARG A 413 -28.17 11.32 -26.04
CA ARG A 413 -26.83 11.14 -25.47
C ARG A 413 -26.59 9.66 -25.16
N ASN A 414 -25.41 9.17 -25.50
CA ASN A 414 -24.93 7.87 -25.07
C ASN A 414 -24.46 7.94 -23.61
N GLU A 415 -24.98 7.07 -22.76
CA GLU A 415 -24.61 6.95 -21.35
C GLU A 415 -24.25 5.52 -20.98
N ASN A 416 -23.15 5.37 -20.24
CA ASN A 416 -22.71 4.09 -19.69
C ASN A 416 -23.67 3.64 -18.58
N TYR A 417 -24.21 2.43 -18.68
CA TYR A 417 -25.15 1.87 -17.69
C TYR A 417 -24.83 0.41 -17.38
N ILE A 418 -25.31 -0.08 -16.24
CA ILE A 418 -25.29 -1.50 -15.92
C ILE A 418 -26.70 -2.05 -16.21
N PRO A 419 -26.86 -3.06 -17.08
CA PRO A 419 -28.15 -3.72 -17.30
C PRO A 419 -28.76 -4.21 -15.98
N GLN A 420 -30.07 -4.04 -15.83
CA GLN A 420 -30.80 -4.42 -14.62
C GLN A 420 -31.82 -5.51 -14.90
N CYS A 421 -31.94 -6.46 -13.98
CA CYS A 421 -33.01 -7.46 -13.97
C CYS A 421 -33.73 -7.38 -12.61
N ASN A 422 -35.06 -7.26 -12.62
CA ASN A 422 -35.85 -7.10 -11.39
C ASN A 422 -35.33 -6.00 -10.45
N ASN A 423 -34.97 -4.84 -11.03
CA ASN A 423 -34.43 -3.67 -10.32
C ASN A 423 -33.09 -3.95 -9.58
N ARG A 424 -32.37 -5.01 -9.94
CA ARG A 424 -31.02 -5.30 -9.45
C ARG A 424 -30.02 -5.25 -10.59
N ASP A 425 -28.86 -4.67 -10.32
CA ASP A 425 -27.75 -4.60 -11.27
C ASP A 425 -27.27 -6.02 -11.60
N ILE A 426 -27.09 -6.32 -12.88
CA ILE A 426 -26.47 -7.57 -13.33
C ILE A 426 -24.95 -7.39 -13.22
N LEU A 427 -24.30 -8.21 -12.38
CA LEU A 427 -22.85 -8.21 -12.17
C LEU A 427 -22.12 -9.16 -13.11
N ALA A 428 -22.78 -10.25 -13.51
CA ALA A 428 -22.25 -11.20 -14.48
C ALA A 428 -23.39 -11.81 -15.30
N TRP A 429 -23.09 -12.11 -16.56
CA TRP A 429 -24.01 -12.75 -17.48
C TRP A 429 -23.34 -13.95 -18.12
N GLY A 430 -24.02 -15.08 -18.11
CA GLY A 430 -23.52 -16.29 -18.70
C GLY A 430 -24.57 -17.12 -19.40
N ARG A 431 -24.09 -18.16 -20.07
CA ARG A 431 -24.88 -19.08 -20.86
C ARG A 431 -24.35 -20.50 -20.68
N VAL A 432 -25.25 -21.43 -20.43
CA VAL A 432 -25.00 -22.87 -20.48
C VAL A 432 -25.73 -23.41 -21.70
N TYR A 433 -25.03 -24.06 -22.62
CA TYR A 433 -25.64 -24.56 -23.85
C TYR A 433 -24.92 -25.77 -24.43
N ASP A 434 -25.65 -26.59 -25.20
CA ASP A 434 -25.10 -27.73 -25.93
C ASP A 434 -24.73 -27.38 -27.38
N SER A 435 -24.20 -28.37 -28.11
CA SER A 435 -23.88 -28.23 -29.54
C SER A 435 -25.06 -27.87 -30.46
N LYS A 436 -26.31 -27.97 -30.00
CA LYS A 436 -27.53 -27.61 -30.73
C LYS A 436 -28.07 -26.24 -30.32
N GLU A 437 -27.31 -25.47 -29.54
CA GLU A 437 -27.68 -24.16 -28.99
C GLU A 437 -28.84 -24.20 -27.97
N ILE A 438 -29.22 -25.40 -27.52
CA ILE A 438 -30.23 -25.59 -26.45
C ILE A 438 -29.56 -25.28 -25.13
N GLY A 439 -30.23 -24.53 -24.26
CA GLY A 439 -29.63 -24.08 -23.00
C GLY A 439 -30.41 -23.01 -22.26
N PHE A 440 -29.72 -22.32 -21.36
CA PHE A 440 -30.28 -21.26 -20.50
C PHE A 440 -29.19 -20.26 -20.08
N ASN A 441 -29.58 -19.15 -19.46
CA ASN A 441 -28.65 -18.15 -18.94
C ASN A 441 -28.38 -18.33 -17.43
N LEU A 442 -27.18 -17.95 -17.03
CA LEU A 442 -26.77 -17.76 -15.63
C LEU A 442 -26.59 -16.26 -15.37
N LEU A 443 -27.20 -15.76 -14.31
CA LEU A 443 -27.16 -14.35 -13.95
C LEU A 443 -26.64 -14.22 -12.52
N LEU A 444 -25.72 -13.28 -12.31
CA LEU A 444 -25.33 -12.84 -10.96
C LEU A 444 -25.92 -11.46 -10.72
N LEU A 445 -26.83 -11.35 -9.76
CA LEU A 445 -27.54 -10.10 -9.44
C LEU A 445 -26.98 -9.47 -8.17
N LYS A 446 -26.74 -8.16 -8.21
CA LYS A 446 -26.21 -7.40 -7.07
C LYS A 446 -27.18 -7.42 -5.90
N ASN A 447 -26.66 -7.69 -4.71
CA ASN A 447 -27.36 -7.54 -3.45
C ASN A 447 -27.03 -6.16 -2.84
N ALA A 448 -28.05 -5.42 -2.38
CA ALA A 448 -27.90 -4.03 -1.93
C ALA A 448 -26.96 -3.89 -0.71
N ASN A 449 -26.77 -4.96 0.07
CA ASN A 449 -26.05 -4.94 1.36
C ASN A 449 -24.94 -6.01 1.49
N ALA A 450 -24.52 -6.65 0.40
CA ALA A 450 -23.48 -7.69 0.46
C ALA A 450 -22.36 -7.44 -0.56
N LEU A 451 -21.15 -7.86 -0.21
CA LEU A 451 -20.01 -7.88 -1.12
C LEU A 451 -20.22 -8.87 -2.29
N TYR A 452 -21.04 -9.89 -2.06
CA TYR A 452 -21.36 -10.97 -3.00
C TYR A 452 -22.74 -10.77 -3.65
N GLY A 453 -22.94 -11.34 -4.83
CA GLY A 453 -24.22 -11.33 -5.55
C GLY A 453 -25.00 -12.63 -5.38
N ASP A 454 -26.25 -12.62 -5.81
CA ASP A 454 -27.12 -13.79 -5.80
C ASP A 454 -27.22 -14.40 -7.21
N TRP A 455 -27.04 -15.71 -7.32
CA TRP A 455 -27.12 -16.42 -8.60
C TRP A 455 -28.55 -16.79 -8.99
N PHE A 456 -28.88 -16.64 -10.28
CA PHE A 456 -30.16 -16.99 -10.88
C PHE A 456 -29.98 -17.75 -12.19
N THR A 457 -30.95 -18.61 -12.50
CA THR A 457 -31.11 -19.23 -13.83
C THR A 457 -32.26 -18.56 -14.56
N LEU A 458 -32.04 -18.18 -15.82
CA LEU A 458 -33.06 -17.65 -16.71
C LEU A 458 -33.25 -18.62 -17.89
N THR A 459 -34.46 -19.16 -18.01
CA THR A 459 -34.84 -20.09 -19.07
C THR A 459 -35.83 -19.41 -19.99
N ASN A 460 -35.60 -19.48 -21.31
CA ASN A 460 -36.47 -18.85 -22.31
C ASN A 460 -36.99 -19.88 -23.31
N THR A 461 -38.25 -19.73 -23.70
CA THR A 461 -38.90 -20.50 -24.78
C THR A 461 -39.66 -19.54 -25.71
N ASN A 462 -39.93 -19.96 -26.95
CA ASN A 462 -40.63 -19.11 -27.90
C ASN A 462 -42.09 -18.92 -27.46
N SER A 463 -42.63 -17.72 -27.66
CA SER A 463 -44.07 -17.47 -27.51
C SER A 463 -44.81 -17.89 -28.79
N GLY A 464 -46.09 -18.22 -28.68
CA GLY A 464 -46.94 -18.54 -29.85
C GLY A 464 -47.14 -17.39 -30.85
N PHE A 465 -46.65 -16.19 -30.53
CA PHE A 465 -46.75 -14.97 -31.35
C PHE A 465 -45.37 -14.39 -31.75
N GLY A 466 -44.27 -15.08 -31.43
CA GLY A 466 -42.90 -14.63 -31.67
C GLY A 466 -42.44 -14.72 -33.13
N ARG A 467 -41.49 -13.86 -33.55
CA ARG A 467 -40.98 -13.76 -34.94
C ARG A 467 -39.78 -14.69 -35.26
N SER A 468 -39.19 -15.38 -34.29
CA SER A 468 -37.99 -16.22 -34.48
C SER A 468 -38.15 -17.58 -33.81
N THR A 469 -37.85 -18.67 -34.53
CA THR A 469 -37.80 -20.03 -33.98
C THR A 469 -36.38 -20.34 -33.50
N ARG A 470 -36.12 -20.20 -32.20
CA ARG A 470 -34.88 -20.66 -31.56
C ARG A 470 -35.08 -22.09 -30.99
N PRO A 471 -34.03 -22.94 -30.94
CA PRO A 471 -34.10 -24.22 -30.23
C PRO A 471 -34.48 -24.00 -28.76
N GLU A 472 -35.43 -24.77 -28.24
CA GLU A 472 -35.98 -24.57 -26.90
C GLU A 472 -35.48 -25.61 -25.90
N PRO A 473 -35.22 -25.22 -24.64
CA PRO A 473 -35.06 -23.85 -24.17
C PRO A 473 -33.77 -23.20 -24.71
N PHE A 474 -33.69 -21.86 -24.70
CA PHE A 474 -32.49 -21.12 -25.09
C PHE A 474 -32.06 -20.07 -24.06
N GLY A 475 -30.74 -19.81 -24.04
CA GLY A 475 -30.15 -18.64 -23.40
C GLY A 475 -29.75 -17.59 -24.43
N PHE A 476 -29.87 -16.32 -24.08
CA PHE A 476 -29.40 -15.19 -24.89
C PHE A 476 -27.88 -15.04 -24.83
N LYS A 477 -27.30 -14.63 -25.96
CA LYS A 477 -25.89 -14.24 -26.01
C LYS A 477 -25.68 -12.89 -25.33
N LEU A 478 -24.45 -12.59 -24.94
CA LEU A 478 -24.17 -11.35 -24.23
C LEU A 478 -24.43 -10.10 -25.09
N ASP A 479 -24.11 -10.14 -26.37
CA ASP A 479 -24.36 -9.03 -27.30
C ASP A 479 -25.86 -8.79 -27.56
N GLU A 480 -26.70 -9.74 -27.16
CA GLU A 480 -28.16 -9.63 -27.17
C GLU A 480 -28.68 -8.97 -25.87
N LEU A 481 -27.91 -9.02 -24.77
CA LEU A 481 -28.32 -8.56 -23.43
C LEU A 481 -28.97 -7.17 -23.42
N PRO A 482 -28.40 -6.12 -24.03
CA PRO A 482 -29.00 -4.78 -23.97
C PRO A 482 -30.39 -4.69 -24.60
N ARG A 483 -30.69 -5.56 -25.57
CA ARG A 483 -31.97 -5.58 -26.29
C ARG A 483 -32.95 -6.54 -25.65
N GLU A 484 -32.50 -7.75 -25.33
CA GLU A 484 -33.41 -8.83 -24.91
C GLU A 484 -33.80 -8.71 -23.43
N ILE A 485 -32.99 -8.04 -22.58
CA ILE A 485 -33.32 -7.89 -21.15
C ILE A 485 -34.65 -7.16 -20.92
N GLU A 486 -34.98 -6.18 -21.76
CA GLU A 486 -36.24 -5.45 -21.69
C GLU A 486 -37.43 -6.31 -22.14
N LEU A 487 -37.16 -7.31 -22.99
CA LEU A 487 -38.15 -8.20 -23.58
C LEU A 487 -38.41 -9.45 -22.73
N ILE A 488 -37.57 -9.75 -21.73
CA ILE A 488 -37.79 -10.87 -20.78
C ILE A 488 -39.17 -10.79 -20.11
N ARG A 489 -39.71 -9.57 -19.90
CA ARG A 489 -41.05 -9.33 -19.33
C ARG A 489 -42.16 -9.19 -20.37
N ALA A 490 -41.80 -9.12 -21.65
CA ALA A 490 -42.74 -9.02 -22.76
C ALA A 490 -43.24 -10.42 -23.13
N VAL A 491 -44.27 -10.90 -22.41
CA VAL A 491 -44.88 -12.24 -22.58
C VAL A 491 -45.39 -12.55 -24.00
N HIS A 492 -45.58 -11.52 -24.82
CA HIS A 492 -45.94 -11.67 -26.23
C HIS A 492 -44.75 -12.04 -27.13
N ILE A 493 -43.52 -11.97 -26.62
CA ILE A 493 -42.27 -12.21 -27.37
C ILE A 493 -41.59 -13.51 -26.89
N TYR A 494 -41.38 -13.67 -25.58
CA TYR A 494 -40.81 -14.88 -24.98
C TYR A 494 -41.57 -15.32 -23.74
N ASN A 495 -41.57 -16.63 -23.49
CA ASN A 495 -41.93 -17.19 -22.20
C ASN A 495 -40.64 -17.36 -21.39
N SER A 496 -40.39 -16.42 -20.48
CA SER A 496 -39.16 -16.35 -19.68
C SER A 496 -39.43 -16.71 -18.21
N ASP A 497 -38.61 -17.58 -17.64
CA ASP A 497 -38.70 -18.01 -16.25
C ASP A 497 -37.37 -17.75 -15.52
N LEU A 498 -37.41 -16.92 -14.48
CA LEU A 498 -36.24 -16.53 -13.68
C LEU A 498 -36.36 -17.14 -12.28
N LYS A 499 -35.46 -18.06 -11.93
CA LYS A 499 -35.45 -18.78 -10.65
C LYS A 499 -34.11 -18.64 -9.93
N PRO A 500 -34.08 -18.70 -8.59
CA PRO A 500 -32.82 -18.83 -7.84
C PRO A 500 -32.00 -20.00 -8.39
N PHE A 501 -30.69 -19.82 -8.47
CA PHE A 501 -29.80 -20.84 -9.00
C PHE A 501 -29.88 -22.11 -8.14
N ALA A 502 -30.08 -23.23 -8.83
CA ALA A 502 -30.07 -24.58 -8.27
C ALA A 502 -29.13 -25.41 -9.15
N ILE A 503 -28.10 -25.99 -8.54
CA ILE A 503 -27.06 -26.72 -9.26
C ILE A 503 -27.63 -27.95 -9.99
N GLU A 504 -28.72 -28.50 -9.47
CA GLU A 504 -29.46 -29.62 -10.04
C GLU A 504 -29.95 -29.33 -11.47
N ASN A 505 -30.24 -28.07 -11.79
CA ASN A 505 -30.65 -27.68 -13.15
C ASN A 505 -29.49 -27.83 -14.14
N VAL A 506 -28.27 -27.46 -13.72
CA VAL A 506 -27.06 -27.59 -14.55
C VAL A 506 -26.67 -29.06 -14.67
N LEU A 507 -26.64 -29.80 -13.56
CA LEU A 507 -26.29 -31.22 -13.56
C LEU A 507 -27.32 -32.08 -14.33
N GLY A 508 -28.60 -31.75 -14.22
CA GLY A 508 -29.68 -32.38 -14.98
C GLY A 508 -29.54 -32.14 -16.49
N PHE A 509 -29.19 -30.92 -16.90
CA PHE A 509 -28.89 -30.60 -18.29
C PHE A 509 -27.66 -31.37 -18.79
N VAL A 510 -26.58 -31.40 -18.00
CA VAL A 510 -25.35 -32.16 -18.33
C VAL A 510 -25.62 -33.65 -18.48
N SER A 511 -26.44 -34.22 -17.61
CA SER A 511 -26.80 -35.64 -17.64
C SER A 511 -27.76 -35.98 -18.79
N GLY A 512 -28.64 -35.05 -19.18
CA GLY A 512 -29.58 -35.23 -20.30
C GLY A 512 -28.92 -35.19 -21.68
N CYS A 513 -27.72 -34.62 -21.79
CA CYS A 513 -26.90 -34.61 -22.99
C CYS A 513 -25.89 -35.78 -23.07
N ALA A 514 -25.92 -36.69 -22.10
CA ALA A 514 -24.95 -37.77 -21.94
C ALA A 514 -25.14 -38.94 -22.89
#